data_AF-A0A4Q4SJ77-F1
#
_entry.id   AF-A0A4Q4SJ77-F1
#
_cell.length_a   1.000
_cell.length_b   1.000
_cell.length_c   1.000
_cell.angle_alpha   90.00
_cell.angle_beta   90.00
_cell.angle_gamma   90.00
#
_symmetry.space_group_name_H-M   'P 1'
#
loop_
_entity.id
_entity.type
_entity.pdbx_description
1 polymer ?
#
loop_
_entity_poly.entity_id
_entity_poly.type
_entity_poly.pdbx_seq_one_letter_code
_entity_poly.pdbx_strand_id
1 'polypeptide(L)'
;MIWPSALIKSFCETKQLPDLPEEKPRRFESYFRSATEERGAKERFAQSVKHWVVCNPSELIAGLKEQPERDDEEEILTICESRYNHDRILLGSLVKGASQHPLYEEFKPQCRSLEMGTKYIEHALAVPLLWELKNKASLPKTVVVAHVLLESGRSFVHKLEKIGKLPLSCRTLVLRRANEVLDALVDLARVWAFSWENEKLVQLLVVKLRIFRSNKTFDIYSQSPWVAGSQMSAISDLSLFVGLEILGRRNCFGAVIHLYNMLQQVLAEYAEIPILEHLKALFRSKVFSCNQDPRRGFGNIFDLFRGGVKTCKDPETGIRMIGRDQRRKLGREKEEGSKFSLTRMSLAAHESFFRNYEFRPEFMHRLAVDPKVRWRHVKLFDSYSPSELVHRAQEILRTEYDGTFPMARLNCFAVLRLCQDILLGIVARLKKLGTAAWLPEVYECGLWAIDEVNIQNAIWCVCLTMGLVDGEWDGGYQVNKFSSKNHKQIKDYMQRLTPVVIMRDVIAEVCEGKNVEDFLWKNV
;
A
#
# COMPACT_ATOMS: atom_id res chain seq x y z
N MET A 1 -25.58 -7.11 31.97
CA MET A 1 -25.24 -7.70 30.66
C MET A 1 -23.75 -8.06 30.63
N ILE A 2 -23.39 -9.35 30.76
CA ILE A 2 -21.99 -9.86 30.80
C ILE A 2 -21.72 -10.80 29.61
N TRP A 3 -22.64 -10.85 28.64
CA TRP A 3 -22.77 -12.01 27.77
C TRP A 3 -21.71 -12.19 26.66
N PRO A 4 -21.37 -11.17 25.84
CA PRO A 4 -20.29 -11.33 24.88
C PRO A 4 -18.98 -11.66 25.61
N SER A 5 -18.80 -11.11 26.81
CA SER A 5 -17.71 -11.48 27.70
C SER A 5 -17.76 -12.94 28.13
N ALA A 6 -18.92 -13.54 28.41
CA ALA A 6 -19.04 -14.95 28.81
C ALA A 6 -18.66 -15.92 27.67
N LEU A 7 -19.17 -15.68 26.46
CA LEU A 7 -18.86 -16.52 25.29
C LEU A 7 -17.39 -16.38 24.87
N ILE A 8 -16.88 -15.14 24.83
CA ILE A 8 -15.47 -14.88 24.49
C ILE A 8 -14.55 -15.40 25.59
N LYS A 9 -14.88 -15.23 26.88
CA LYS A 9 -14.08 -15.71 28.01
C LYS A 9 -13.92 -17.22 27.98
N SER A 10 -15.01 -17.96 27.76
CA SER A 10 -14.97 -19.42 27.64
C SER A 10 -14.02 -19.86 26.52
N PHE A 11 -14.08 -19.20 25.35
CA PHE A 11 -13.16 -19.45 24.25
C PHE A 11 -11.69 -19.09 24.60
N CYS A 12 -11.46 -17.92 25.21
CA CYS A 12 -10.11 -17.48 25.60
C CYS A 12 -9.46 -18.40 26.65
N GLU A 13 -10.25 -18.98 27.55
CA GLU A 13 -9.80 -19.89 28.60
C GLU A 13 -9.49 -21.29 28.07
N THR A 14 -10.41 -21.86 27.29
CA THR A 14 -10.36 -23.27 26.87
C THR A 14 -9.75 -23.49 25.48
N LYS A 15 -9.74 -22.44 24.64
CA LYS A 15 -9.55 -22.53 23.18
C LYS A 15 -10.52 -23.49 22.48
N GLN A 16 -11.55 -23.99 23.16
CA GLN A 16 -12.56 -24.84 22.56
C GLN A 16 -13.55 -23.97 21.80
N LEU A 17 -13.83 -24.37 20.57
CA LEU A 17 -14.84 -23.72 19.76
C LEU A 17 -16.22 -23.95 20.39
N PRO A 18 -17.10 -22.93 20.42
CA PRO A 18 -18.49 -23.17 20.78
C PRO A 18 -19.06 -24.25 19.85
N ASP A 19 -19.73 -25.24 20.45
CA ASP A 19 -20.38 -26.33 19.72
C ASP A 19 -21.55 -25.75 18.91
N LEU A 20 -21.21 -25.31 17.71
CA LEU A 20 -22.13 -24.70 16.76
C LEU A 20 -22.20 -25.61 15.53
N PRO A 21 -23.40 -25.85 14.99
CA PRO A 21 -23.56 -26.64 13.78
C PRO A 21 -22.66 -26.11 12.66
N GLU A 22 -22.25 -27.00 11.76
CA GLU A 22 -21.54 -26.57 10.56
C GLU A 22 -22.39 -25.58 9.78
N GLU A 23 -21.85 -24.37 9.60
CA GLU A 23 -22.50 -23.38 8.76
C GLU A 23 -22.30 -23.79 7.30
N LYS A 24 -23.40 -24.13 6.64
CA LYS A 24 -23.39 -24.17 5.17
C LYS A 24 -23.04 -22.77 4.65
N PRO A 25 -22.29 -22.66 3.54
CA PRO A 25 -22.05 -21.36 2.90
C PRO A 25 -23.37 -20.65 2.62
N ARG A 26 -23.52 -19.44 3.15
CA ARG A 26 -24.69 -18.59 2.94
C ARG A 26 -24.26 -17.20 2.53
N ARG A 27 -25.18 -16.44 1.95
CA ARG A 27 -24.95 -15.03 1.62
C ARG A 27 -24.76 -14.21 2.90
N PHE A 28 -23.87 -13.23 2.87
CA PHE A 28 -23.58 -12.38 4.02
C PHE A 28 -24.84 -11.73 4.60
N GLU A 29 -25.75 -11.25 3.74
CA GLU A 29 -27.01 -10.62 4.17
C GLU A 29 -27.88 -11.55 5.01
N SER A 30 -27.86 -12.87 4.76
CA SER A 30 -28.71 -13.82 5.47
C SER A 30 -28.34 -14.02 6.95
N TYR A 31 -27.18 -13.50 7.36
CA TYR A 31 -26.77 -13.48 8.76
C TYR A 31 -27.42 -12.34 9.54
N PHE A 32 -27.91 -11.29 8.87
CA PHE A 32 -28.46 -10.11 9.51
C PHE A 32 -29.94 -9.95 9.16
N ARG A 33 -30.72 -9.40 10.09
CA ARG A 33 -32.08 -8.94 9.81
C ARG A 33 -32.04 -7.83 8.76
N SER A 34 -33.07 -7.76 7.92
CA SER A 34 -33.21 -6.63 7.00
C SER A 34 -33.43 -5.32 7.76
N ALA A 35 -33.16 -4.17 7.15
CA ALA A 35 -33.41 -2.86 7.75
C ALA A 35 -34.89 -2.69 8.11
N THR A 36 -35.78 -3.30 7.31
CA THR A 36 -37.22 -3.31 7.54
C THR A 36 -37.58 -4.19 8.74
N GLU A 37 -37.02 -5.40 8.82
CA GLU A 37 -37.20 -6.30 9.97
C GLU A 37 -36.66 -5.70 11.27
N GLU A 38 -35.47 -5.09 11.22
CA GLU A 38 -34.83 -4.45 12.38
C GLU A 38 -35.64 -3.23 12.83
N ARG A 39 -36.19 -2.44 11.90
CA ARG A 39 -37.10 -1.33 12.24
C ARG A 39 -38.37 -1.85 12.90
N GLY A 40 -39.01 -2.85 12.32
CA GLY A 40 -40.23 -3.45 12.88
C GLY A 40 -40.00 -4.10 14.24
N ALA A 41 -38.81 -4.67 14.49
CA ALA A 41 -38.44 -5.19 15.80
C ALA A 41 -38.22 -4.08 16.84
N LYS A 42 -37.59 -2.97 16.44
CA LYS A 42 -37.39 -1.80 17.30
C LYS A 42 -38.70 -1.09 17.65
N GLU A 43 -39.60 -0.96 16.68
CA GLU A 43 -40.93 -0.37 16.87
C GLU A 43 -41.76 -1.21 17.84
N ARG A 44 -41.80 -2.54 17.65
CA ARG A 44 -42.46 -3.46 18.60
C ARG A 44 -41.88 -3.32 20.00
N PHE A 45 -40.56 -3.37 20.15
CA PHE A 45 -39.91 -3.17 21.44
C PHE A 45 -40.27 -1.83 22.10
N ALA A 46 -40.24 -0.73 21.33
CA ALA A 46 -40.58 0.59 21.84
C ALA A 46 -42.05 0.68 22.25
N GLN A 47 -42.96 0.02 21.52
CA GLN A 47 -44.38 -0.07 21.86
C GLN A 47 -44.59 -0.86 23.16
N SER A 48 -44.01 -2.07 23.29
CA SER A 48 -44.13 -2.89 24.50
C SER A 48 -43.54 -2.19 25.72
N VAL A 49 -42.37 -1.55 25.59
CA VAL A 49 -41.78 -0.75 26.69
C VAL A 49 -42.65 0.44 27.05
N LYS A 50 -43.19 1.16 26.05
CA LYS A 50 -44.07 2.31 26.32
C LYS A 50 -45.35 1.86 27.03
N HIS A 51 -45.94 0.76 26.61
CA HIS A 51 -47.13 0.17 27.26
C HIS A 51 -46.80 -0.25 28.70
N TRP A 52 -45.70 -0.98 28.90
CA TRP A 52 -45.22 -1.38 30.23
C TRP A 52 -44.97 -0.20 31.17
N VAL A 53 -44.34 0.89 30.68
CA VAL A 53 -44.10 2.11 31.47
C VAL A 53 -45.40 2.83 31.83
N VAL A 54 -46.38 2.87 30.91
CA VAL A 54 -47.71 3.45 31.18
C VAL A 54 -48.47 2.62 32.23
N CYS A 55 -48.33 1.30 32.20
CA CYS A 55 -48.94 0.38 33.15
C CYS A 55 -48.17 0.27 34.48
N ASN A 56 -46.90 0.70 34.51
CA ASN A 56 -46.03 0.72 35.70
C ASN A 56 -45.40 2.12 35.90
N PRO A 57 -46.20 3.17 36.16
CA PRO A 57 -45.65 4.49 36.40
C PRO A 57 -44.80 4.48 37.68
N SER A 58 -43.63 5.13 37.62
CA SER A 58 -42.70 5.27 38.75
C SER A 58 -43.26 6.12 39.88
N GLU A 59 -44.35 6.85 39.64
CA GLU A 59 -45.18 7.52 40.64
C GLU A 59 -46.57 6.87 40.68
N LEU A 60 -47.03 6.48 41.87
CA LEU A 60 -48.36 5.90 42.10
C LEU A 60 -49.46 6.90 41.68
N ILE A 61 -50.05 6.70 40.50
CA ILE A 61 -51.26 7.43 40.11
C ILE A 61 -52.40 6.91 40.99
N ALA A 62 -52.84 7.73 41.94
CA ALA A 62 -53.93 7.40 42.85
C ALA A 62 -55.23 7.12 42.05
N GLY A 63 -55.59 5.85 41.90
CA GLY A 63 -56.84 5.42 41.26
C GLY A 63 -56.75 4.23 40.31
N LEU A 64 -55.55 3.83 39.86
CA LEU A 64 -55.39 2.61 39.06
C LEU A 64 -55.35 1.36 39.98
N LYS A 65 -56.38 0.51 39.87
CA LYS A 65 -56.51 -0.77 40.61
C LYS A 65 -56.07 -1.99 39.80
N GLU A 66 -55.71 -1.82 38.53
CA GLU A 66 -55.35 -2.93 37.65
C GLU A 66 -53.84 -3.08 37.64
N GLN A 67 -53.37 -4.26 38.08
CA GLN A 67 -51.98 -4.67 37.88
C GLN A 67 -51.69 -4.75 36.37
N PRO A 68 -50.46 -4.47 35.93
CA PRO A 68 -50.07 -4.69 34.55
C PRO A 68 -50.38 -6.13 34.15
N GLU A 69 -50.94 -6.33 32.96
CA GLU A 69 -51.09 -7.66 32.41
C GLU A 69 -49.70 -8.29 32.26
N ARG A 70 -49.56 -9.56 32.66
CA ARG A 70 -48.31 -10.34 32.64
C ARG A 70 -47.68 -10.41 31.24
N ASP A 71 -48.49 -10.14 30.22
CA ASP A 71 -48.22 -10.34 28.81
C ASP A 71 -47.17 -9.35 28.26
N ASP A 72 -47.11 -8.11 28.75
CA ASP A 72 -46.13 -7.11 28.26
C ASP A 72 -44.70 -7.38 28.71
N GLU A 73 -44.54 -7.82 29.96
CA GLU A 73 -43.24 -8.19 30.50
C GLU A 73 -42.71 -9.44 29.78
N GLU A 74 -43.60 -10.41 29.54
CA GLU A 74 -43.29 -11.61 28.76
C GLU A 74 -42.94 -11.28 27.30
N GLU A 75 -43.63 -10.33 26.66
CA GLU A 75 -43.30 -9.86 25.32
C GLU A 75 -41.93 -9.16 25.26
N ILE A 76 -41.64 -8.24 26.19
CA ILE A 76 -40.34 -7.54 26.27
C ILE A 76 -39.22 -8.56 26.47
N LEU A 77 -39.40 -9.52 27.39
CA LEU A 77 -38.43 -10.59 27.65
C LEU A 77 -38.22 -11.46 26.40
N THR A 78 -39.29 -11.84 25.71
CA THR A 78 -39.22 -12.64 24.48
C THR A 78 -38.48 -11.90 23.36
N ILE A 79 -38.73 -10.59 23.17
CA ILE A 79 -38.02 -9.76 22.19
C ILE A 79 -36.53 -9.66 22.54
N CYS A 80 -36.22 -9.44 23.82
CA CYS A 80 -34.84 -9.38 24.31
C CYS A 80 -34.12 -10.71 24.11
N GLU A 81 -34.77 -11.83 24.46
CA GLU A 81 -34.21 -13.17 24.33
C GLU A 81 -34.01 -13.58 22.87
N SER A 82 -34.96 -13.25 21.98
CA SER A 82 -34.83 -13.46 20.53
C SER A 82 -33.63 -12.70 19.96
N ARG A 83 -33.49 -11.41 20.30
CA ARG A 83 -32.37 -10.58 19.84
C ARG A 83 -31.05 -11.11 20.40
N TYR A 84 -31.04 -11.48 21.67
CA TYR A 84 -29.89 -12.05 22.35
C TYR A 84 -29.45 -13.37 21.71
N ASN A 85 -30.36 -14.29 21.41
CA ASN A 85 -30.06 -15.57 20.80
C ASN A 85 -29.50 -15.42 19.38
N HIS A 86 -30.02 -14.46 18.62
CA HIS A 86 -29.50 -14.13 17.29
C HIS A 86 -28.06 -13.63 17.35
N ASP A 87 -27.78 -12.62 18.20
CA ASP A 87 -26.44 -12.04 18.35
C ASP A 87 -25.45 -13.07 18.91
N ARG A 88 -25.95 -13.99 19.73
CA ARG A 88 -25.19 -15.14 20.22
C ARG A 88 -24.69 -16.06 19.14
N ILE A 89 -25.57 -16.43 18.22
CA ILE A 89 -25.21 -17.27 17.09
C ILE A 89 -24.17 -16.54 16.24
N LEU A 90 -24.41 -15.26 15.91
CA LEU A 90 -23.48 -14.48 15.08
C LEU A 90 -22.10 -14.32 15.70
N LEU A 91 -22.02 -14.04 17.00
CA LEU A 91 -20.74 -13.92 17.70
C LEU A 91 -20.00 -15.26 17.74
N GLY A 92 -20.72 -16.35 17.99
CA GLY A 92 -20.17 -17.70 17.96
C GLY A 92 -19.61 -18.06 16.59
N SER A 93 -20.34 -17.73 15.51
CA SER A 93 -19.92 -17.93 14.13
C SER A 93 -18.74 -17.05 13.73
N LEU A 94 -18.67 -15.81 14.22
CA LEU A 94 -17.51 -14.93 14.05
C LEU A 94 -16.25 -15.54 14.70
N VAL A 95 -16.36 -16.01 15.95
CA VAL A 95 -15.24 -16.66 16.66
C VAL A 95 -14.82 -17.95 15.95
N LYS A 96 -15.79 -18.74 15.47
CA LYS A 96 -15.53 -19.97 14.72
C LYS A 96 -14.80 -19.70 13.39
N GLY A 97 -15.34 -18.81 12.55
CA GLY A 97 -14.72 -18.45 11.27
C GLY A 97 -13.34 -17.82 11.44
N ALA A 98 -13.17 -16.99 12.46
CA ALA A 98 -11.88 -16.45 12.87
C ALA A 98 -10.88 -17.60 13.14
N SER A 99 -11.20 -18.53 14.04
CA SER A 99 -10.31 -19.63 14.42
C SER A 99 -9.91 -20.59 13.29
N GLN A 100 -10.74 -20.70 12.24
CA GLN A 100 -10.52 -21.60 11.10
C GLN A 100 -9.72 -20.94 9.97
N HIS A 101 -9.35 -19.67 10.11
CA HIS A 101 -8.62 -18.96 9.07
C HIS A 101 -7.26 -19.64 8.80
N PRO A 102 -6.87 -19.99 7.57
CA PRO A 102 -5.68 -20.82 7.30
C PRO A 102 -4.34 -20.11 7.57
N LEU A 103 -4.37 -18.81 7.88
CA LEU A 103 -3.21 -18.09 8.43
C LEU A 103 -3.15 -18.17 9.97
N TYR A 104 -3.96 -19.02 10.60
CA TYR A 104 -4.11 -19.14 12.06
C TYR A 104 -3.04 -20.03 12.73
N GLU A 105 -2.58 -21.10 12.07
CA GLU A 105 -1.66 -22.07 12.67
C GLU A 105 -0.18 -21.66 12.55
N GLU A 106 0.43 -21.55 13.73
CA GLU A 106 1.85 -21.68 14.10
C GLU A 106 2.96 -21.37 13.07
N PHE A 107 3.65 -20.26 13.29
CA PHE A 107 5.09 -20.20 12.98
C PHE A 107 5.89 -19.60 14.14
N LYS A 108 6.80 -20.41 14.71
CA LYS A 108 7.89 -19.93 15.58
C LYS A 108 9.07 -19.56 14.67
N PRO A 109 9.41 -18.28 14.50
CA PRO A 109 10.40 -17.89 13.50
C PRO A 109 11.81 -18.13 14.04
N GLN A 110 12.54 -19.03 13.40
CA GLN A 110 14.00 -19.06 13.42
C GLN A 110 14.50 -18.64 12.03
N CYS A 111 14.55 -17.32 11.76
CA CYS A 111 15.28 -16.80 10.60
C CYS A 111 15.78 -15.39 10.91
N ARG A 112 17.04 -15.29 11.34
CA ARG A 112 17.60 -14.14 12.08
C ARG A 112 17.98 -12.89 11.26
N SER A 113 17.77 -12.83 9.94
CA SER A 113 18.23 -11.64 9.16
C SER A 113 17.15 -10.90 8.37
N LEU A 114 15.90 -11.39 8.32
CA LEU A 114 14.75 -10.75 7.66
C LEU A 114 13.50 -10.76 8.57
N GLU A 115 13.69 -10.69 9.90
CA GLU A 115 12.62 -10.85 10.90
C GLU A 115 11.49 -9.81 10.80
N MET A 116 11.73 -8.67 10.13
CA MET A 116 10.73 -7.64 9.89
C MET A 116 9.85 -7.88 8.64
N GLY A 117 10.17 -8.84 7.78
CA GLY A 117 9.37 -9.10 6.56
C GLY A 117 8.29 -10.16 6.79
N THR A 118 8.70 -11.33 7.28
CA THR A 118 7.84 -12.53 7.37
C THR A 118 6.72 -12.41 8.40
N LYS A 119 7.03 -11.95 9.62
CA LYS A 119 6.02 -11.73 10.68
C LYS A 119 4.98 -10.67 10.28
N TYR A 120 5.41 -9.63 9.56
CA TYR A 120 4.54 -8.52 9.17
C TYR A 120 3.63 -8.88 8.01
N ILE A 121 4.11 -9.68 7.05
CA ILE A 121 3.30 -10.22 5.97
C ILE A 121 2.17 -11.11 6.52
N GLU A 122 2.48 -11.93 7.51
CA GLU A 122 1.50 -12.76 8.20
C GLU A 122 0.53 -11.92 9.04
N HIS A 123 1.05 -10.92 9.77
CA HIS A 123 0.23 -10.00 10.59
C HIS A 123 -0.73 -9.17 9.75
N ALA A 124 -0.27 -8.62 8.61
CA ALA A 124 -1.09 -7.84 7.71
C ALA A 124 -2.28 -8.67 7.19
N LEU A 125 -2.05 -9.93 6.84
CA LEU A 125 -3.11 -10.83 6.36
C LEU A 125 -3.90 -11.52 7.49
N ALA A 126 -3.44 -11.43 8.74
CA ALA A 126 -4.14 -11.92 9.92
C ALA A 126 -5.16 -10.88 10.40
N VAL A 127 -6.32 -11.36 10.83
CA VAL A 127 -7.52 -10.54 10.96
C VAL A 127 -7.65 -9.95 12.39
N PRO A 128 -8.13 -8.70 12.58
CA PRO A 128 -8.09 -8.00 13.87
C PRO A 128 -8.72 -8.76 15.07
N LEU A 129 -9.85 -9.45 14.87
CA LEU A 129 -10.50 -10.20 15.95
C LEU A 129 -9.67 -11.43 16.39
N LEU A 130 -8.96 -12.08 15.47
CA LEU A 130 -8.10 -13.23 15.79
C LEU A 130 -6.94 -12.83 16.70
N TRP A 131 -6.37 -11.66 16.43
CA TRP A 131 -5.30 -11.11 17.24
C TRP A 131 -5.76 -10.84 18.68
N GLU A 132 -6.90 -10.15 18.83
CA GLU A 132 -7.49 -9.87 20.14
C GLU A 132 -7.97 -11.13 20.86
N LEU A 133 -8.38 -12.19 20.15
CA LEU A 133 -8.73 -13.48 20.75
C LEU A 133 -7.49 -14.23 21.29
N LYS A 134 -6.33 -14.11 20.63
CA LYS A 134 -5.07 -14.72 21.09
C LYS A 134 -4.45 -13.99 22.28
N ASN A 135 -4.71 -12.69 22.40
CA ASN A 135 -4.15 -11.87 23.46
C ASN A 135 -4.96 -12.01 24.76
N LYS A 136 -4.64 -13.04 25.55
CA LYS A 136 -5.36 -13.44 26.79
C LYS A 136 -5.55 -12.32 27.82
N ALA A 137 -4.84 -11.21 27.71
CA ALA A 137 -4.81 -10.13 28.69
C ALA A 137 -5.91 -9.05 28.54
N SER A 138 -6.74 -9.06 27.47
CA SER A 138 -7.68 -7.94 27.23
C SER A 138 -9.08 -8.34 26.75
N LEU A 139 -9.80 -9.15 27.53
CA LEU A 139 -11.21 -9.50 27.30
C LEU A 139 -12.11 -8.30 26.90
N PRO A 140 -11.97 -7.08 27.48
CA PRO A 140 -12.78 -5.94 27.07
C PRO A 140 -12.52 -5.49 25.62
N LYS A 141 -11.28 -5.55 25.13
CA LYS A 141 -10.94 -5.16 23.76
C LYS A 141 -11.54 -6.13 22.75
N THR A 142 -11.44 -7.43 23.02
CA THR A 142 -12.02 -8.48 22.19
C THR A 142 -13.54 -8.33 22.06
N VAL A 143 -14.22 -8.02 23.16
CA VAL A 143 -15.67 -7.76 23.17
C VAL A 143 -16.02 -6.54 22.31
N VAL A 144 -15.27 -5.46 22.42
CA VAL A 144 -15.48 -4.25 21.60
C VAL A 144 -15.30 -4.57 20.12
N VAL A 145 -14.18 -5.20 19.73
CA VAL A 145 -13.92 -5.56 18.33
C VAL A 145 -15.02 -6.43 17.75
N ALA A 146 -15.50 -7.42 18.51
CA ALA A 146 -16.58 -8.28 18.06
C ALA A 146 -17.90 -7.52 17.86
N HIS A 147 -18.22 -6.57 18.73
CA HIS A 147 -19.40 -5.71 18.52
C HIS A 147 -19.25 -4.84 17.28
N VAL A 148 -18.08 -4.23 17.06
CA VAL A 148 -17.94 -3.37 15.89
C VAL A 148 -18.00 -4.17 14.59
N LEU A 149 -17.54 -5.43 14.59
CA LEU A 149 -17.74 -6.35 13.47
C LEU A 149 -19.23 -6.62 13.18
N LEU A 150 -20.03 -6.87 14.21
CA LEU A 150 -21.47 -7.10 14.06
C LEU A 150 -22.19 -5.84 13.59
N GLU A 151 -21.93 -4.69 14.21
CA GLU A 151 -22.58 -3.42 13.87
C GLU A 151 -22.19 -2.91 12.47
N SER A 152 -20.94 -3.11 12.06
CA SER A 152 -20.50 -2.80 10.70
C SER A 152 -21.16 -3.69 9.66
N GLY A 153 -21.34 -4.98 9.96
CA GLY A 153 -22.09 -5.92 9.12
C GLY A 153 -23.55 -5.51 8.95
N ARG A 154 -24.26 -5.20 10.04
CA ARG A 154 -25.64 -4.69 10.01
C ARG A 154 -25.77 -3.43 9.16
N SER A 155 -24.92 -2.44 9.45
CA SER A 155 -24.94 -1.15 8.76
C SER A 155 -24.71 -1.30 7.26
N PHE A 156 -23.84 -2.22 6.86
CA PHE A 156 -23.57 -2.54 5.45
C PHE A 156 -24.80 -3.14 4.76
N VAL A 157 -25.44 -4.15 5.36
CA VAL A 157 -26.66 -4.78 4.83
C VAL A 157 -27.78 -3.75 4.67
N HIS A 158 -28.04 -2.95 5.70
CA HIS A 158 -29.08 -1.92 5.65
C HIS A 158 -28.83 -0.88 4.54
N LYS A 159 -27.57 -0.48 4.34
CA LYS A 159 -27.21 0.48 3.29
C LYS A 159 -27.43 -0.09 1.89
N LEU A 160 -27.15 -1.38 1.69
CA LEU A 160 -27.33 -2.05 0.41
C LEU A 160 -28.80 -2.20 0.04
N GLU A 161 -29.65 -2.57 1.01
CA GLU A 161 -31.10 -2.64 0.80
C GLU A 161 -31.65 -1.30 0.32
N LYS A 162 -31.21 -0.20 0.94
CA LYS A 162 -31.60 1.16 0.52
C LYS A 162 -31.23 1.47 -0.94
N ILE A 163 -30.14 0.90 -1.45
CA ILE A 163 -29.64 1.15 -2.82
C ILE A 163 -30.25 0.16 -3.83
N GLY A 164 -30.87 -0.94 -3.36
CA GLY A 164 -31.48 -1.96 -4.21
C GLY A 164 -30.49 -2.76 -5.07
N LYS A 165 -29.20 -2.76 -4.70
CA LYS A 165 -28.15 -3.51 -5.43
C LYS A 165 -27.84 -4.81 -4.73
N LEU A 166 -27.67 -5.88 -5.51
CA LEU A 166 -27.16 -7.15 -4.98
C LEU A 166 -25.72 -6.93 -4.48
N PRO A 167 -25.40 -7.24 -3.21
CA PRO A 167 -24.04 -7.16 -2.71
C PRO A 167 -23.10 -8.06 -3.51
N LEU A 168 -21.99 -7.48 -3.97
CA LEU A 168 -20.80 -8.25 -4.24
C LEU A 168 -20.27 -8.78 -2.90
N SER A 169 -20.05 -10.09 -2.81
CA SER A 169 -19.45 -10.70 -1.61
C SER A 169 -18.11 -10.02 -1.32
N CYS A 170 -17.97 -9.45 -0.11
CA CYS A 170 -16.75 -8.73 0.28
C CYS A 170 -15.52 -9.64 0.16
N ARG A 171 -15.66 -10.93 0.50
CA ARG A 171 -14.63 -11.95 0.31
C ARG A 171 -14.19 -12.08 -1.15
N THR A 172 -15.14 -12.06 -2.09
CA THR A 172 -14.84 -12.11 -3.53
C THR A 172 -14.02 -10.91 -3.98
N LEU A 173 -14.29 -9.70 -3.45
CA LEU A 173 -13.51 -8.51 -3.75
C LEU A 173 -12.05 -8.67 -3.28
N VAL A 174 -11.85 -9.18 -2.06
CA VAL A 174 -10.49 -9.43 -1.55
C VAL A 174 -9.76 -10.50 -2.35
N LEU A 175 -10.45 -11.56 -2.77
CA LEU A 175 -9.86 -12.61 -3.60
C LEU A 175 -9.47 -12.10 -4.99
N ARG A 176 -10.29 -11.24 -5.61
CA ARG A 176 -9.92 -10.56 -6.86
C ARG A 176 -8.66 -9.74 -6.67
N ARG A 177 -8.58 -8.97 -5.58
CA ARG A 177 -7.40 -8.19 -5.22
C ARG A 177 -6.14 -9.05 -5.09
N ALA A 178 -6.24 -10.17 -4.39
CA ALA A 178 -5.12 -11.11 -4.26
C ALA A 178 -4.68 -11.68 -5.63
N ASN A 179 -5.63 -11.99 -6.53
CA ASN A 179 -5.32 -12.45 -7.88
C ASN A 179 -4.66 -11.36 -8.73
N GLU A 180 -5.15 -10.12 -8.70
CA GLU A 180 -4.54 -9.00 -9.43
C GLU A 180 -3.06 -8.82 -9.07
N VAL A 181 -2.72 -8.94 -7.78
CA VAL A 181 -1.34 -8.87 -7.31
C VAL A 181 -0.52 -10.07 -7.78
N LEU A 182 -1.08 -11.28 -7.71
CA LEU A 182 -0.41 -12.48 -8.20
C LEU A 182 -0.12 -12.41 -9.70
N ASP A 183 -1.09 -11.93 -10.50
CA ASP A 183 -0.96 -11.80 -11.95
C ASP A 183 0.12 -10.76 -12.29
N ALA A 184 0.12 -9.61 -11.62
CA ALA A 184 1.16 -8.58 -11.77
C ALA A 184 2.57 -9.11 -11.45
N LEU A 185 2.71 -9.96 -10.42
CA LEU A 185 3.98 -10.58 -10.06
C LEU A 185 4.44 -11.62 -11.09
N VAL A 186 3.52 -12.42 -11.63
CA VAL A 186 3.80 -13.39 -12.69
C VAL A 186 4.28 -12.68 -13.95
N ASP A 187 3.59 -11.61 -14.35
CA ASP A 187 3.97 -10.81 -15.52
C ASP A 187 5.34 -10.16 -15.34
N LEU A 188 5.66 -9.68 -14.15
CA LEU A 188 6.97 -9.11 -13.83
C LEU A 188 8.10 -10.17 -13.88
N ALA A 189 7.85 -11.38 -13.37
CA ALA A 189 8.84 -12.45 -13.30
C ALA A 189 9.24 -13.00 -14.68
N ARG A 190 8.38 -12.91 -15.69
CA ARG A 190 8.67 -13.41 -17.06
C ARG A 190 9.87 -12.73 -17.71
N VAL A 191 10.14 -11.48 -17.34
CA VAL A 191 11.15 -10.64 -18.01
C VAL A 191 12.35 -10.35 -17.10
N TRP A 192 12.28 -10.77 -15.84
CA TRP A 192 13.22 -10.32 -14.83
C TRP A 192 13.64 -11.40 -13.84
N ALA A 193 14.94 -11.68 -13.81
CA ALA A 193 15.55 -12.42 -12.71
C ALA A 193 15.77 -11.49 -11.51
N PHE A 194 15.07 -11.69 -10.40
CA PHE A 194 15.24 -10.88 -9.19
C PHE A 194 16.65 -11.06 -8.58
N SER A 195 17.12 -10.11 -7.77
CA SER A 195 18.24 -10.41 -6.87
C SER A 195 17.77 -11.40 -5.82
N TRP A 196 18.69 -12.18 -5.25
CA TRP A 196 18.35 -13.21 -4.24
C TRP A 196 17.50 -12.66 -3.07
N GLU A 197 17.73 -11.42 -2.63
CA GLU A 197 16.97 -10.76 -1.56
C GLU A 197 15.54 -10.44 -1.99
N ASN A 198 15.39 -9.82 -3.16
CA ASN A 198 14.09 -9.43 -3.70
C ASN A 198 13.27 -10.66 -4.09
N GLU A 199 13.93 -11.70 -4.59
CA GLU A 199 13.31 -12.97 -4.92
C GLU A 199 12.65 -13.57 -3.69
N LYS A 200 13.32 -13.55 -2.52
CA LYS A 200 12.73 -14.02 -1.26
C LYS A 200 11.48 -13.22 -0.88
N LEU A 201 11.51 -11.89 -0.99
CA LEU A 201 10.34 -11.04 -0.68
C LEU A 201 9.17 -11.31 -1.63
N VAL A 202 9.45 -11.40 -2.93
CA VAL A 202 8.44 -11.72 -3.96
C VAL A 202 7.88 -13.13 -3.76
N GLN A 203 8.73 -14.13 -3.58
CA GLN A 203 8.32 -15.51 -3.34
C GLN A 203 7.46 -15.62 -2.08
N LEU A 204 7.83 -14.92 -1.01
CA LEU A 204 7.06 -14.88 0.23
C LEU A 204 5.66 -14.28 0.00
N LEU A 205 5.57 -13.15 -0.69
CA LEU A 205 4.30 -12.54 -1.07
C LEU A 205 3.44 -13.51 -1.90
N VAL A 206 4.03 -14.13 -2.92
CA VAL A 206 3.36 -15.12 -3.78
C VAL A 206 2.83 -16.31 -2.99
N VAL A 207 3.66 -16.91 -2.12
CA VAL A 207 3.26 -18.06 -1.29
C VAL A 207 2.09 -17.69 -0.39
N LYS A 208 2.14 -16.52 0.26
CA LYS A 208 1.09 -16.08 1.18
C LYS A 208 -0.21 -15.77 0.47
N LEU A 209 -0.16 -15.09 -0.67
CA LEU A 209 -1.36 -14.85 -1.50
C LEU A 209 -1.94 -16.15 -2.05
N ARG A 210 -1.11 -17.15 -2.39
CA ARG A 210 -1.59 -18.48 -2.82
C ARG A 210 -2.29 -19.23 -1.68
N ILE A 211 -1.73 -19.23 -0.47
CA ILE A 211 -2.37 -19.80 0.73
C ILE A 211 -3.69 -19.09 1.04
N PHE A 212 -3.69 -17.76 0.96
CA PHE A 212 -4.89 -16.96 1.17
C PHE A 212 -5.97 -17.25 0.13
N ARG A 213 -5.58 -17.45 -1.14
CA ARG A 213 -6.47 -17.79 -2.26
C ARG A 213 -6.99 -19.20 -2.18
N SER A 214 -6.20 -20.16 -1.71
CA SER A 214 -6.66 -21.55 -1.54
C SER A 214 -7.70 -21.68 -0.44
N ASN A 215 -7.82 -20.68 0.43
CA ASN A 215 -8.89 -20.59 1.40
C ASN A 215 -10.25 -20.28 0.74
N LYS A 216 -11.11 -21.30 0.70
CA LYS A 216 -12.49 -21.23 0.20
C LYS A 216 -13.54 -20.95 1.29
N THR A 217 -13.15 -20.44 2.46
CA THR A 217 -14.13 -20.05 3.49
C THR A 217 -14.94 -18.82 3.05
N PHE A 218 -16.26 -18.92 3.19
CA PHE A 218 -17.26 -17.88 2.99
C PHE A 218 -18.20 -17.86 4.21
N ASP A 219 -17.60 -17.83 5.40
CA ASP A 219 -18.32 -17.63 6.66
C ASP A 219 -18.66 -16.14 6.88
N ILE A 220 -19.43 -15.84 7.93
CA ILE A 220 -19.75 -14.45 8.31
C ILE A 220 -18.50 -13.59 8.55
N TYR A 221 -17.42 -14.20 9.02
CA TYR A 221 -16.19 -13.50 9.37
C TYR A 221 -15.45 -13.00 8.12
N SER A 222 -15.12 -13.91 7.21
CA SER A 222 -14.44 -13.65 5.94
C SER A 222 -15.26 -12.76 5.00
N GLN A 223 -16.58 -12.77 5.13
CA GLN A 223 -17.49 -11.91 4.38
C GLN A 223 -17.77 -10.56 5.05
N SER A 224 -17.35 -10.36 6.32
CA SER A 224 -17.56 -9.10 7.05
C SER A 224 -16.87 -7.94 6.31
N PRO A 225 -17.56 -6.79 6.10
CA PRO A 225 -17.00 -5.64 5.41
C PRO A 225 -15.71 -5.11 6.06
N TRP A 226 -15.65 -5.09 7.40
CA TRP A 226 -14.44 -4.67 8.10
C TRP A 226 -13.29 -5.64 7.84
N VAL A 227 -13.53 -6.95 8.00
CA VAL A 227 -12.51 -7.98 7.77
C VAL A 227 -11.99 -7.91 6.34
N ALA A 228 -12.90 -7.86 5.37
CA ALA A 228 -12.56 -7.77 3.96
C ALA A 228 -11.80 -6.49 3.63
N GLY A 229 -12.25 -5.33 4.14
CA GLY A 229 -11.55 -4.04 3.95
C GLY A 229 -10.15 -4.06 4.56
N SER A 230 -10.01 -4.61 5.77
CA SER A 230 -8.70 -4.77 6.44
C SER A 230 -7.77 -5.66 5.62
N GLN A 231 -8.27 -6.77 5.08
CA GLN A 231 -7.47 -7.67 4.24
C GLN A 231 -7.11 -7.03 2.90
N MET A 232 -8.01 -6.25 2.27
CA MET A 232 -7.72 -5.51 1.04
C MET A 232 -6.64 -4.45 1.25
N SER A 233 -6.72 -3.70 2.35
CA SER A 233 -5.68 -2.73 2.74
C SER A 233 -4.36 -3.46 2.91
N ALA A 234 -4.32 -4.51 3.74
CA ALA A 234 -3.11 -5.28 3.99
C ALA A 234 -2.45 -5.86 2.74
N ILE A 235 -3.24 -6.42 1.81
CA ILE A 235 -2.71 -6.90 0.52
C ILE A 235 -2.11 -5.73 -0.26
N SER A 236 -2.77 -4.58 -0.29
CA SER A 236 -2.32 -3.39 -1.03
C SER A 236 -1.06 -2.79 -0.40
N ASP A 237 -1.04 -2.63 0.92
CA ASP A 237 0.09 -2.09 1.69
C ASP A 237 1.32 -2.98 1.57
N LEU A 238 1.12 -4.29 1.64
CA LEU A 238 2.20 -5.26 1.43
C LEU A 238 2.71 -5.24 -0.02
N SER A 239 1.81 -5.17 -0.99
CA SER A 239 2.19 -5.06 -2.41
C SER A 239 2.98 -3.78 -2.67
N LEU A 240 2.57 -2.67 -2.06
CA LEU A 240 3.26 -1.39 -2.12
C LEU A 240 4.64 -1.49 -1.47
N PHE A 241 4.75 -2.09 -0.28
CA PHE A 241 6.03 -2.31 0.40
C PHE A 241 6.99 -3.11 -0.48
N VAL A 242 6.60 -4.31 -0.92
CA VAL A 242 7.43 -5.16 -1.77
C VAL A 242 7.78 -4.46 -3.09
N GLY A 243 6.80 -3.79 -3.69
CA GLY A 243 6.98 -3.03 -4.92
C GLY A 243 8.02 -1.91 -4.79
N LEU A 244 7.97 -1.14 -3.70
CA LEU A 244 8.93 -0.07 -3.43
C LEU A 244 10.34 -0.59 -3.14
N GLU A 245 10.46 -1.70 -2.42
CA GLU A 245 11.74 -2.39 -2.21
C GLU A 245 12.38 -2.78 -3.55
N ILE A 246 11.59 -3.33 -4.48
CA ILE A 246 12.09 -3.73 -5.80
C ILE A 246 12.42 -2.50 -6.67
N LEU A 247 11.58 -1.46 -6.67
CA LEU A 247 11.86 -0.20 -7.41
C LEU A 247 13.19 0.43 -7.01
N GLY A 248 13.58 0.28 -5.73
CA GLY A 248 14.83 0.80 -5.17
C GLY A 248 16.08 0.05 -5.61
N ARG A 249 15.90 -1.15 -6.17
CA ARG A 249 16.97 -2.09 -6.48
C ARG A 249 17.23 -2.12 -7.99
N ARG A 250 18.49 -2.38 -8.36
CA ARG A 250 19.00 -2.35 -9.75
C ARG A 250 18.77 -1.04 -10.52
N ASN A 251 18.28 0.02 -9.89
CA ASN A 251 18.20 1.37 -10.43
C ASN A 251 17.38 1.53 -11.73
N CYS A 252 16.51 0.57 -12.10
CA CYS A 252 15.69 0.68 -13.32
C CYS A 252 14.78 1.90 -13.33
N PHE A 253 13.99 2.03 -12.26
CA PHE A 253 13.10 3.16 -12.09
C PHE A 253 13.87 4.47 -12.13
N GLY A 254 14.98 4.56 -11.38
CA GLY A 254 15.87 5.71 -11.43
C GLY A 254 16.38 6.01 -12.84
N ALA A 255 16.90 5.02 -13.55
CA ALA A 255 17.44 5.19 -14.90
C ALA A 255 16.41 5.83 -15.84
N VAL A 256 15.16 5.34 -15.81
CA VAL A 256 14.08 5.86 -16.66
C VAL A 256 13.69 7.28 -16.27
N ILE A 257 13.54 7.59 -14.97
CA ILE A 257 13.17 8.94 -14.52
C ILE A 257 14.29 9.96 -14.79
N HIS A 258 15.55 9.59 -14.57
CA HIS A 258 16.70 10.45 -14.89
C HIS A 258 16.82 10.64 -16.42
N LEU A 259 16.61 9.58 -17.21
CA LEU A 259 16.62 9.65 -18.67
C LEU A 259 15.51 10.57 -19.20
N TYR A 260 14.29 10.37 -18.71
CA TYR A 260 13.14 11.18 -19.11
C TYR A 260 13.37 12.66 -18.79
N ASN A 261 13.88 12.96 -17.59
CA ASN A 261 14.26 14.33 -17.24
C ASN A 261 15.36 14.89 -18.17
N MET A 262 16.40 14.12 -18.48
CA MET A 262 17.44 14.54 -19.44
C MET A 262 16.84 14.91 -20.79
N LEU A 263 15.96 14.05 -21.34
CA LEU A 263 15.31 14.31 -22.62
C LEU A 263 14.49 15.60 -22.60
N GLN A 264 13.74 15.86 -21.52
CA GLN A 264 13.00 17.13 -21.36
C GLN A 264 13.89 18.37 -21.36
N GLN A 265 15.10 18.30 -20.82
CA GLN A 265 16.00 19.45 -20.77
C GLN A 265 16.72 19.68 -22.11
N VAL A 266 17.09 18.60 -22.80
CA VAL A 266 17.91 18.64 -24.01
C VAL A 266 17.05 18.90 -25.26
N LEU A 267 15.89 18.28 -25.36
CA LEU A 267 15.01 18.40 -26.51
C LEU A 267 14.13 19.65 -26.37
N ALA A 268 14.06 20.49 -27.40
CA ALA A 268 13.29 21.74 -27.34
C ALA A 268 11.77 21.52 -27.32
N GLU A 269 11.28 20.45 -27.95
CA GLU A 269 9.87 20.13 -28.13
C GLU A 269 9.59 18.67 -27.73
N TYR A 270 9.94 18.29 -26.51
CA TYR A 270 9.60 16.96 -26.00
C TYR A 270 8.28 17.03 -25.25
N ALA A 271 7.25 16.39 -25.83
CA ALA A 271 5.94 16.31 -25.24
C ALA A 271 6.00 15.65 -23.86
N GLU A 272 5.30 16.22 -22.89
CA GLU A 272 5.17 15.63 -21.57
C GLU A 272 4.45 14.29 -21.67
N ILE A 273 4.99 13.29 -20.99
CA ILE A 273 4.40 11.95 -20.91
C ILE A 273 3.74 11.85 -19.54
N PRO A 274 2.39 11.84 -19.46
CA PRO A 274 1.67 12.04 -18.21
C PRO A 274 2.10 11.09 -17.08
N ILE A 275 2.29 9.81 -17.38
CA ILE A 275 2.73 8.83 -16.38
C ILE A 275 4.15 9.12 -15.87
N LEU A 276 5.08 9.51 -16.75
CA LEU A 276 6.45 9.79 -16.35
C LEU A 276 6.56 11.12 -15.60
N GLU A 277 5.76 12.14 -15.95
CA GLU A 277 5.60 13.35 -15.14
C GLU A 277 5.10 13.04 -13.74
N HIS A 278 4.04 12.23 -13.66
CA HIS A 278 3.45 11.85 -12.39
C HIS A 278 4.45 11.09 -11.51
N LEU A 279 5.15 10.10 -12.05
CA LEU A 279 6.18 9.33 -11.33
C LEU A 279 7.38 10.21 -10.94
N LYS A 280 7.83 11.09 -11.83
CA LYS A 280 8.91 12.05 -11.55
C LYS A 280 8.53 12.97 -10.39
N ALA A 281 7.31 13.51 -10.38
CA ALA A 281 6.82 14.37 -9.31
C ALA A 281 6.68 13.60 -7.98
N LEU A 282 6.06 12.41 -8.02
CA LEU A 282 5.82 11.57 -6.85
C LEU A 282 7.12 11.15 -6.15
N PHE A 283 8.15 10.79 -6.93
CA PHE A 283 9.42 10.30 -6.40
C PHE A 283 10.55 11.34 -6.43
N ARG A 284 10.25 12.60 -6.73
CA ARG A 284 11.22 13.70 -6.94
C ARG A 284 12.26 13.77 -5.81
N SER A 285 11.80 13.77 -4.57
CA SER A 285 12.66 13.88 -3.38
C SER A 285 13.57 12.67 -3.12
N LYS A 286 13.28 11.53 -3.77
CA LYS A 286 14.04 10.28 -3.64
C LYS A 286 14.97 10.02 -4.82
N VAL A 287 14.56 10.47 -6.01
CA VAL A 287 15.30 10.26 -7.26
C VAL A 287 16.32 11.36 -7.48
N PHE A 288 15.95 12.62 -7.21
CA PHE A 288 16.82 13.78 -7.42
C PHE A 288 17.32 14.38 -6.11
N SER A 289 18.59 14.77 -6.12
CA SER A 289 19.20 15.49 -5.01
C SER A 289 18.51 16.84 -4.82
N CYS A 290 18.29 17.24 -3.55
CA CYS A 290 17.67 18.53 -3.19
C CYS A 290 16.25 18.76 -3.72
N ASN A 291 15.54 17.71 -4.16
CA ASN A 291 14.17 17.82 -4.68
C ASN A 291 14.05 18.77 -5.90
N GLN A 292 15.09 18.84 -6.73
CA GLN A 292 15.15 19.68 -7.93
C GLN A 292 15.49 18.85 -9.17
N ASP A 293 14.82 19.15 -10.28
CA ASP A 293 15.07 18.51 -11.57
C ASP A 293 16.45 18.96 -12.10
N PRO A 294 17.38 18.01 -12.34
CA PRO A 294 18.67 18.33 -12.93
C PRO A 294 18.51 19.02 -14.28
N ARG A 295 19.27 20.11 -14.50
CA ARG A 295 19.37 20.78 -15.81
C ARG A 295 20.64 20.42 -16.58
N ARG A 296 21.60 19.80 -15.90
CA ARG A 296 22.93 19.38 -16.37
C ARG A 296 23.54 18.39 -15.37
N GLY A 297 24.61 17.71 -15.73
CA GLY A 297 25.28 16.75 -14.87
C GLY A 297 24.41 15.51 -14.62
N PHE A 298 23.63 15.10 -15.63
CA PHE A 298 22.70 13.99 -15.56
C PHE A 298 23.39 12.68 -15.15
N GLY A 299 24.57 12.39 -15.72
CA GLY A 299 25.35 11.19 -15.44
C GLY A 299 25.80 11.14 -13.98
N ASN A 300 26.44 12.22 -13.50
CA ASN A 300 26.86 12.34 -12.11
C ASN A 300 25.69 12.22 -11.14
N ILE A 301 24.56 12.87 -11.44
CA ILE A 301 23.39 12.84 -10.56
C ILE A 301 22.73 11.46 -10.54
N PHE A 302 22.70 10.77 -11.68
CA PHE A 302 22.25 9.38 -11.72
C PHE A 302 23.20 8.45 -10.97
N ASP A 303 24.51 8.61 -11.10
CA ASP A 303 25.49 7.82 -10.35
C ASP A 303 25.38 8.04 -8.84
N LEU A 304 25.16 9.29 -8.39
CA LEU A 304 24.83 9.57 -7.00
C LEU A 304 23.55 8.87 -6.54
N PHE A 305 22.51 8.86 -7.37
CA PHE A 305 21.30 8.11 -7.08
C PHE A 305 21.59 6.62 -6.93
N ARG A 306 22.47 6.05 -7.78
CA ARG A 306 22.87 4.63 -7.73
C ARG A 306 23.64 4.27 -6.46
N GLY A 307 24.19 5.26 -5.74
CA GLY A 307 24.99 5.08 -4.54
C GLY A 307 26.48 5.43 -4.74
N GLY A 308 26.82 6.00 -5.90
CA GLY A 308 28.13 6.55 -6.18
C GLY A 308 28.49 7.70 -5.25
N VAL A 309 29.78 8.04 -5.24
CA VAL A 309 30.35 9.10 -4.40
C VAL A 309 30.53 10.37 -5.25
N LYS A 310 30.33 11.57 -4.67
CA LYS A 310 30.59 12.81 -5.39
C LYS A 310 32.08 12.92 -5.69
N THR A 311 32.44 13.00 -6.95
CA THR A 311 33.78 13.41 -7.37
C THR A 311 33.77 14.93 -7.49
N CYS A 312 34.35 15.62 -6.52
CA CYS A 312 34.58 17.06 -6.61
C CYS A 312 35.98 17.27 -7.18
N LYS A 313 36.14 18.11 -8.21
CA LYS A 313 37.47 18.59 -8.59
C LYS A 313 37.93 19.60 -7.56
N ASP A 314 39.10 19.36 -6.98
CA ASP A 314 39.77 20.34 -6.15
C ASP A 314 40.15 21.56 -7.00
N PRO A 315 39.76 22.79 -6.61
CA PRO A 315 39.98 23.99 -7.44
C PRO A 315 41.46 24.34 -7.61
N GLU A 316 42.32 23.98 -6.66
CA GLU A 316 43.73 24.38 -6.63
C GLU A 316 44.63 23.36 -7.34
N THR A 317 44.36 22.07 -7.16
CA THR A 317 45.19 20.98 -7.68
C THR A 317 44.63 20.34 -8.94
N GLY A 318 43.35 20.57 -9.27
CA GLY A 318 42.65 19.94 -10.40
C GLY A 318 42.40 18.44 -10.20
N ILE A 319 42.77 17.87 -9.05
CA ILE A 319 42.63 16.46 -8.71
C ILE A 319 41.16 16.17 -8.38
N ARG A 320 40.61 15.07 -8.90
CA ARG A 320 39.27 14.60 -8.51
C ARG A 320 39.35 14.01 -7.10
N MET A 321 38.83 14.74 -6.13
CA MET A 321 38.61 14.23 -4.79
C MET A 321 37.29 13.47 -4.71
N ILE A 322 37.34 12.25 -4.19
CA ILE A 322 36.17 11.43 -3.87
C ILE A 322 35.60 11.95 -2.55
N GLY A 323 34.66 12.90 -2.63
CA GLY A 323 33.91 13.38 -1.47
C GLY A 323 32.69 12.49 -1.22
N ARG A 324 32.70 11.67 -0.17
CA ARG A 324 31.44 11.10 0.37
C ARG A 324 30.47 12.25 0.58
N ASP A 325 29.22 12.09 0.11
CA ASP A 325 28.19 13.12 0.30
C ASP A 325 27.89 13.25 1.80
N GLN A 326 28.65 14.11 2.50
CA GLN A 326 28.55 14.37 3.94
C GLN A 326 27.15 14.90 4.35
N ARG A 327 26.29 15.23 3.37
CA ARG A 327 24.89 15.58 3.58
C ARG A 327 24.04 14.40 4.06
N ARG A 328 24.47 13.14 3.82
CA ARG A 328 23.97 12.00 4.61
C ARG A 328 24.68 12.07 5.96
N LYS A 329 24.01 12.68 6.95
CA LYS A 329 24.51 12.76 8.33
C LYS A 329 25.18 11.44 8.74
N LEU A 330 26.41 11.51 9.23
CA LEU A 330 27.26 10.37 9.62
C LEU A 330 26.59 9.39 10.61
N GLY A 331 25.48 9.80 11.27
CA GLY A 331 24.66 8.94 12.14
C GLY A 331 23.54 8.15 11.45
N ARG A 332 23.30 8.31 10.14
CA ARG A 332 22.26 7.57 9.38
C ARG A 332 22.79 6.43 8.52
N GLU A 333 24.11 6.19 8.52
CA GLU A 333 24.72 5.08 7.75
C GLU A 333 24.26 3.69 8.20
N LYS A 334 23.62 3.56 9.38
CA LYS A 334 23.05 2.28 9.86
C LYS A 334 21.62 1.99 9.41
N GLU A 335 20.92 2.94 8.76
CA GLU A 335 19.64 2.61 8.12
C GLU A 335 19.93 2.03 6.73
N GLU A 336 20.24 0.73 6.65
CA GLU A 336 20.23 -0.09 5.43
C GLU A 336 18.81 -0.22 4.82
N GLY A 337 17.99 0.83 4.89
CA GLY A 337 16.65 0.87 4.34
C GLY A 337 16.67 1.13 2.84
N SER A 338 15.68 0.60 2.11
CA SER A 338 15.46 0.94 0.70
C SER A 338 15.39 2.45 0.45
N LYS A 339 15.87 2.86 -0.73
CA LYS A 339 15.75 4.23 -1.26
C LYS A 339 14.30 4.74 -1.22
N PHE A 340 13.35 3.81 -1.37
CA PHE A 340 11.92 4.05 -1.35
C PHE A 340 11.26 3.39 -0.13
N SER A 341 11.77 3.62 1.08
CA SER A 341 11.14 3.06 2.28
C SER A 341 9.66 3.45 2.39
N LEU A 342 8.78 2.46 2.59
CA LEU A 342 7.34 2.64 2.82
C LEU A 342 7.07 3.69 3.90
N THR A 343 7.88 3.66 4.97
CA THR A 343 7.84 4.61 6.09
C THR A 343 7.92 6.08 5.68
N ARG A 344 8.48 6.39 4.50
CA ARG A 344 8.64 7.76 4.00
C ARG A 344 7.75 8.06 2.80
N MET A 345 7.10 7.04 2.24
CA MET A 345 6.36 7.15 0.99
C MET A 345 4.85 7.13 1.21
N SER A 346 4.33 6.32 2.14
CA SER A 346 2.90 6.26 2.45
C SER A 346 2.67 6.21 3.95
N LEU A 347 1.91 7.18 4.44
CA LEU A 347 1.42 7.21 5.82
C LEU A 347 0.37 6.13 6.01
N ALA A 348 -0.55 5.96 5.06
CA ALA A 348 -1.63 4.96 5.14
C ALA A 348 -1.07 3.55 5.30
N ALA A 349 -0.19 3.16 4.38
CA ALA A 349 0.42 1.84 4.41
C ALA A 349 1.34 1.66 5.61
N HIS A 350 2.03 2.72 6.07
CA HIS A 350 2.83 2.62 7.28
C HIS A 350 1.96 2.35 8.52
N GLU A 351 0.89 3.13 8.72
CA GLU A 351 0.00 2.99 9.88
C GLU A 351 -0.71 1.62 9.87
N SER A 352 -1.08 1.10 8.70
CA SER A 352 -1.66 -0.23 8.59
C SER A 352 -0.66 -1.36 8.79
N PHE A 353 0.56 -1.24 8.22
CA PHE A 353 1.48 -2.36 8.09
C PHE A 353 2.44 -2.54 9.28
N PHE A 354 2.97 -1.46 9.86
CA PHE A 354 4.14 -1.55 10.76
C PHE A 354 3.84 -1.44 12.25
N ARG A 355 2.59 -1.21 12.67
CA ARG A 355 2.31 -0.86 14.07
C ARG A 355 1.17 -1.71 14.64
N ASN A 356 1.44 -2.31 15.80
CA ASN A 356 0.47 -2.97 16.67
C ASN A 356 -0.50 -1.93 17.29
N TYR A 357 -1.24 -1.20 16.46
CA TYR A 357 -2.21 -0.16 16.86
C TYR A 357 -1.60 1.11 17.48
N GLU A 358 -0.29 1.36 17.33
CA GLU A 358 0.34 2.62 17.72
C GLU A 358 0.51 3.56 16.54
N PHE A 359 -0.15 4.72 16.59
CA PHE A 359 -0.02 5.71 15.54
C PHE A 359 1.32 6.44 15.55
N ARG A 360 1.85 6.74 14.37
CA ARG A 360 3.04 7.58 14.24
C ARG A 360 2.85 8.98 14.82
N PRO A 361 3.91 9.58 15.38
CA PRO A 361 3.88 10.99 15.76
C PRO A 361 3.41 11.89 14.62
N GLU A 362 3.84 11.64 13.38
CA GLU A 362 3.43 12.43 12.22
C GLU A 362 1.93 12.30 11.92
N PHE A 363 1.36 11.09 12.03
CA PHE A 363 -0.08 10.88 11.86
C PHE A 363 -0.87 11.53 13.00
N MET A 364 -0.42 11.31 14.24
CA MET A 364 -1.01 11.92 15.44
C MET A 364 -0.97 13.44 15.40
N HIS A 365 0.11 14.03 14.89
CA HIS A 365 0.22 15.47 14.68
C HIS A 365 -0.77 16.00 13.64
N ARG A 366 -1.04 15.24 12.58
CA ARG A 366 -2.05 15.62 11.58
C ARG A 366 -3.48 15.45 12.10
N LEU A 367 -3.71 14.50 13.01
CA LEU A 367 -5.00 14.32 13.66
C LEU A 367 -5.33 15.46 14.64
N ALA A 368 -4.31 16.02 15.31
CA ALA A 368 -4.47 17.11 16.27
C ALA A 368 -4.83 18.45 15.59
N VAL A 369 -5.77 19.20 16.17
CA VAL A 369 -6.17 20.54 15.68
C VAL A 369 -5.07 21.58 15.85
N ASP A 370 -4.28 21.51 16.93
CA ASP A 370 -3.25 22.51 17.23
C ASP A 370 -1.83 21.98 16.96
N PRO A 371 -1.16 22.43 15.88
CA PRO A 371 0.21 22.04 15.56
C PRO A 371 1.24 22.54 16.60
N LYS A 372 0.87 23.47 17.49
CA LYS A 372 1.73 23.98 18.58
C LYS A 372 1.73 23.07 19.80
N VAL A 373 0.76 22.18 19.95
CA VAL A 373 0.70 21.25 21.09
C VAL A 373 1.59 20.03 20.78
N ARG A 374 2.91 20.25 20.84
CA ARG A 374 3.88 19.17 20.74
C ARG A 374 3.89 18.33 22.01
N TRP A 375 3.59 17.04 21.84
CA TRP A 375 4.15 15.91 22.60
C TRP A 375 3.61 15.59 24.00
N ARG A 376 2.74 16.37 24.63
CA ARG A 376 2.46 16.14 26.07
C ARG A 376 1.15 15.49 26.49
N HIS A 377 0.13 15.31 25.66
CA HIS A 377 -1.14 14.77 26.19
C HIS A 377 -1.84 13.75 25.27
N VAL A 378 -1.80 12.48 25.69
CA VAL A 378 -2.81 11.47 25.34
C VAL A 378 -4.23 12.00 25.63
N LYS A 379 -4.34 12.86 26.65
CA LYS A 379 -5.59 13.56 27.03
C LYS A 379 -6.17 14.48 25.95
N LEU A 380 -5.42 14.79 24.88
CA LEU A 380 -5.95 15.57 23.77
C LEU A 380 -6.97 14.77 22.96
N PHE A 381 -6.90 13.44 22.97
CA PHE A 381 -7.91 12.59 22.33
C PHE A 381 -9.17 12.42 23.17
N ASP A 382 -9.09 12.66 24.49
CA ASP A 382 -10.24 12.63 25.39
C ASP A 382 -11.25 13.74 25.08
N SER A 383 -10.81 14.82 24.42
CA SER A 383 -11.68 15.93 24.01
C SER A 383 -12.40 15.72 22.67
N TYR A 384 -12.08 14.66 21.92
CA TYR A 384 -12.73 14.37 20.64
C TYR A 384 -13.64 13.15 20.75
N SER A 385 -14.76 13.18 20.05
CA SER A 385 -15.54 11.97 19.89
C SER A 385 -14.79 10.97 18.99
N PRO A 386 -14.97 9.66 19.19
CA PRO A 386 -14.40 8.65 18.29
C PRO A 386 -14.81 8.86 16.82
N SER A 387 -16.03 9.34 16.56
CA SER A 387 -16.51 9.61 15.21
C SER A 387 -15.73 10.74 14.53
N GLU A 388 -15.41 11.79 15.28
CA GLU A 388 -14.62 12.91 14.77
C GLU A 388 -13.19 12.49 14.44
N LEU A 389 -12.57 11.69 15.31
CA LEU A 389 -11.23 11.15 15.07
C LEU A 389 -11.19 10.25 13.83
N VAL A 390 -12.21 9.40 13.63
CA VAL A 390 -12.33 8.57 12.43
C VAL A 390 -12.50 9.42 11.17
N HIS A 391 -13.34 10.46 11.21
CA HIS A 391 -13.52 11.36 10.08
C HIS A 391 -12.22 12.07 9.69
N ARG A 392 -11.50 12.60 10.68
CA ARG A 392 -10.20 13.26 10.46
C ARG A 392 -9.14 12.29 9.93
N ALA A 393 -9.06 11.10 10.51
CA ALA A 393 -8.19 10.04 10.01
C ALA A 393 -8.50 9.73 8.55
N GLN A 394 -9.79 9.62 8.21
CA GLN A 394 -10.23 9.41 6.84
C GLN A 394 -9.79 10.57 5.93
N GLU A 395 -9.97 11.84 6.32
CA GLU A 395 -9.54 12.98 5.51
C GLU A 395 -8.03 13.01 5.27
N ILE A 396 -7.23 12.75 6.30
CA ILE A 396 -5.76 12.70 6.20
C ILE A 396 -5.34 11.60 5.22
N LEU A 397 -5.89 10.39 5.40
CA LEU A 397 -5.50 9.23 4.60
C LEU A 397 -6.07 9.29 3.19
N ARG A 398 -7.26 9.87 2.99
CA ARG A 398 -7.93 9.99 1.69
C ARG A 398 -7.04 10.68 0.65
N THR A 399 -6.18 11.60 1.05
CA THR A 399 -5.22 12.24 0.13
C THR A 399 -4.22 11.27 -0.50
N GLU A 400 -3.92 10.12 0.13
CA GLU A 400 -3.06 9.08 -0.44
C GLU A 400 -3.80 8.09 -1.34
N TYR A 401 -5.15 8.10 -1.33
CA TYR A 401 -5.98 7.24 -2.17
C TYR A 401 -6.61 8.01 -3.35
N ASP A 402 -7.13 9.21 -3.09
CA ASP A 402 -7.91 9.99 -4.05
C ASP A 402 -7.22 11.30 -4.44
N GLY A 403 -6.05 11.60 -3.86
CA GLY A 403 -5.32 12.82 -4.15
C GLY A 403 -4.67 12.82 -5.53
N THR A 404 -4.03 13.94 -5.87
CA THR A 404 -3.24 14.10 -7.11
C THR A 404 -2.12 13.07 -7.24
N PHE A 405 -1.72 12.46 -6.12
CA PHE A 405 -0.63 11.50 -6.00
C PHE A 405 -1.08 10.30 -5.15
N PRO A 406 -1.89 9.38 -5.72
CA PRO A 406 -2.53 8.31 -4.97
C PRO A 406 -1.54 7.17 -4.65
N MET A 407 -0.57 7.45 -3.79
CA MET A 407 0.53 6.55 -3.45
C MET A 407 0.04 5.20 -2.90
N ALA A 408 -1.02 5.20 -2.10
CA ALA A 408 -1.58 3.97 -1.53
C ALA A 408 -2.17 3.03 -2.61
N ARG A 409 -2.57 3.60 -3.76
CA ARG A 409 -3.08 2.85 -4.91
C ARG A 409 -2.01 2.52 -5.94
N LEU A 410 -0.77 2.95 -5.77
CA LEU A 410 0.26 2.76 -6.79
C LEU A 410 0.58 1.26 -7.00
N ASN A 411 0.42 0.79 -8.23
CA ASN A 411 0.90 -0.51 -8.66
C ASN A 411 2.38 -0.42 -9.05
N CYS A 412 3.27 -0.53 -8.06
CA CYS A 412 4.71 -0.51 -8.29
C CYS A 412 5.21 -1.61 -9.24
N PHE A 413 4.50 -2.74 -9.36
CA PHE A 413 4.87 -3.81 -10.30
C PHE A 413 4.63 -3.38 -11.75
N ALA A 414 3.50 -2.73 -12.03
CA ALA A 414 3.20 -2.15 -13.34
C ALA A 414 4.20 -1.03 -13.71
N VAL A 415 4.54 -0.17 -12.73
CA VAL A 415 5.57 0.87 -12.92
C VAL A 415 6.92 0.24 -13.29
N LEU A 416 7.34 -0.79 -12.57
CA LEU A 416 8.60 -1.47 -12.85
C LEU A 416 8.57 -2.16 -14.22
N ARG A 417 7.44 -2.78 -14.59
CA ARG A 417 7.25 -3.38 -15.91
C ARG A 417 7.40 -2.34 -17.03
N LEU A 418 6.78 -1.16 -16.88
CA LEU A 418 6.96 -0.04 -17.81
C LEU A 418 8.43 0.34 -17.95
N CYS A 419 9.14 0.50 -16.82
CA CYS A 419 10.56 0.83 -16.86
C CYS A 419 11.40 -0.24 -17.57
N GLN A 420 11.07 -1.51 -17.37
CA GLN A 420 11.74 -2.62 -18.07
C GLN A 420 11.48 -2.56 -19.57
N ASP A 421 10.24 -2.35 -20.00
CA ASP A 421 9.88 -2.30 -21.42
C ASP A 421 10.59 -1.16 -22.13
N ILE A 422 10.69 0.02 -21.49
CA ILE A 422 11.48 1.15 -21.98
C ILE A 422 12.96 0.75 -22.13
N LEU A 423 13.58 0.24 -21.07
CA LEU A 423 15.00 -0.10 -21.07
C LEU A 423 15.34 -1.21 -22.07
N LEU A 424 14.50 -2.24 -22.17
CA LEU A 424 14.68 -3.34 -23.12
C LEU A 424 14.47 -2.88 -24.57
N GLY A 425 13.49 -2.01 -24.82
CA GLY A 425 13.29 -1.39 -26.13
C GLY A 425 14.51 -0.57 -26.58
N ILE A 426 15.09 0.21 -25.66
CA ILE A 426 16.30 1.00 -25.90
C ILE A 426 17.47 0.09 -26.30
N VAL A 427 17.81 -0.88 -25.44
CA VAL A 427 18.99 -1.72 -25.65
C VAL A 427 18.83 -2.62 -26.88
N ALA A 428 17.62 -3.09 -27.20
CA ALA A 428 17.35 -3.85 -28.42
C ALA A 428 17.61 -3.04 -29.69
N ARG A 429 17.16 -1.77 -29.74
CA ARG A 429 17.40 -0.89 -30.90
C ARG A 429 18.86 -0.52 -31.04
N LEU A 430 19.53 -0.19 -29.92
CA LEU A 430 20.96 0.10 -29.93
C LEU A 430 21.77 -1.12 -30.38
N LYS A 431 21.43 -2.32 -29.90
CA LYS A 431 22.08 -3.56 -30.34
C LYS A 431 21.90 -3.80 -31.84
N LYS A 432 20.70 -3.58 -32.38
CA LYS A 432 20.42 -3.74 -33.81
C LYS A 432 21.25 -2.82 -34.69
N LEU A 433 21.51 -1.60 -34.24
CA LEU A 433 22.32 -0.62 -34.96
C LEU A 433 23.83 -0.81 -34.76
N GLY A 434 24.23 -1.49 -33.68
CA GLY A 434 25.64 -1.76 -33.38
C GLY A 434 26.45 -0.47 -33.27
N THR A 435 27.58 -0.40 -33.98
CA THR A 435 28.47 0.77 -33.98
C THR A 435 27.83 2.01 -34.58
N ALA A 436 26.84 1.87 -35.49
CA ALA A 436 26.14 3.01 -36.08
C ALA A 436 25.27 3.80 -35.08
N ALA A 437 24.98 3.21 -33.91
CA ALA A 437 24.29 3.92 -32.84
C ALA A 437 25.19 4.93 -32.11
N TRP A 438 26.51 4.82 -32.23
CA TRP A 438 27.45 5.55 -31.38
C TRP A 438 28.37 6.46 -32.20
N LEU A 439 28.91 7.49 -31.55
CA LEU A 439 29.93 8.34 -32.16
C LEU A 439 31.23 7.53 -32.37
N PRO A 440 32.05 7.89 -33.38
CA PRO A 440 33.33 7.24 -33.61
C PRO A 440 34.22 7.10 -32.39
N GLU A 441 34.32 8.17 -31.62
CA GLU A 441 35.14 8.22 -30.41
C GLU A 441 34.63 7.26 -29.33
N VAL A 442 33.32 6.99 -29.31
CA VAL A 442 32.73 6.03 -28.38
C VAL A 442 33.04 4.61 -28.83
N TYR A 443 33.07 4.31 -30.13
CA TYR A 443 33.44 3.00 -30.67
C TYR A 443 34.96 2.74 -30.83
N GLU A 444 35.84 3.60 -30.32
CA GLU A 444 37.29 3.32 -30.33
C GLU A 444 37.84 2.81 -28.97
N CYS A 445 37.06 2.98 -27.89
CA CYS A 445 37.36 2.61 -26.49
C CYS A 445 36.99 1.16 -25.96
N GLY A 446 36.88 0.11 -26.77
CA GLY A 446 36.33 -1.23 -26.50
C GLY A 446 34.90 -1.42 -25.92
N LEU A 447 34.14 -0.36 -25.64
CA LEU A 447 32.99 -0.38 -24.71
C LEU A 447 31.62 -0.82 -25.27
N TRP A 448 31.35 -0.80 -26.58
CA TRP A 448 30.03 -0.74 -27.23
C TRP A 448 29.38 -2.07 -27.61
N ALA A 449 30.05 -3.20 -27.41
CA ALA A 449 29.49 -4.50 -27.78
C ALA A 449 28.31 -4.83 -26.84
N ILE A 450 27.09 -4.57 -27.29
CA ILE A 450 25.88 -5.00 -26.60
C ILE A 450 25.67 -6.48 -26.93
N ASP A 451 26.31 -7.34 -26.14
CA ASP A 451 26.27 -8.79 -26.35
C ASP A 451 24.86 -9.35 -26.15
N GLU A 452 24.09 -8.75 -25.24
CA GLU A 452 22.76 -9.24 -24.85
C GLU A 452 21.74 -8.10 -24.64
N VAL A 453 20.48 -8.39 -24.97
CA VAL A 453 19.34 -7.50 -24.67
C VAL A 453 18.92 -7.76 -23.24
N ASN A 454 19.55 -7.04 -22.31
CA ASN A 454 19.23 -7.13 -20.89
C ASN A 454 19.23 -5.74 -20.24
N ILE A 455 18.65 -5.68 -19.04
CA ILE A 455 18.46 -4.45 -18.29
C ILE A 455 19.78 -3.79 -17.88
N GLN A 456 20.81 -4.58 -17.55
CA GLN A 456 22.08 -4.03 -17.11
C GLN A 456 22.78 -3.29 -18.25
N ASN A 457 22.74 -3.87 -19.45
CA ASN A 457 23.23 -3.24 -20.67
C ASN A 457 22.42 -2.00 -21.03
N ALA A 458 21.10 -2.03 -20.84
CA ALA A 458 20.24 -0.85 -21.05
C ALA A 458 20.62 0.30 -20.11
N ILE A 459 20.75 0.05 -18.81
CA ILE A 459 21.15 1.05 -17.82
C ILE A 459 22.53 1.61 -18.17
N TRP A 460 23.46 0.75 -18.58
CA TRP A 460 24.78 1.18 -18.99
C TRP A 460 24.73 2.09 -20.24
N CYS A 461 23.92 1.76 -21.25
CA CYS A 461 23.69 2.63 -22.42
C CYS A 461 23.09 3.99 -22.02
N VAL A 462 22.18 4.01 -21.04
CA VAL A 462 21.63 5.24 -20.47
C VAL A 462 22.72 6.07 -19.78
N CYS A 463 23.57 5.44 -18.95
CA CYS A 463 24.70 6.13 -18.30
C CYS A 463 25.64 6.76 -19.33
N LEU A 464 26.02 6.01 -20.37
CA LEU A 464 26.88 6.52 -21.44
C LEU A 464 26.24 7.72 -22.13
N THR A 465 24.95 7.61 -22.47
CA THR A 465 24.24 8.69 -23.17
C THR A 465 24.17 9.95 -22.32
N MET A 466 23.91 9.81 -21.00
CA MET A 466 23.97 10.93 -20.07
C MET A 466 25.37 11.57 -20.00
N GLY A 467 26.43 10.77 -19.94
CA GLY A 467 27.81 11.29 -19.95
C GLY A 467 28.16 12.05 -21.24
N LEU A 468 27.70 11.55 -22.40
CA LEU A 468 27.84 12.24 -23.69
C LEU A 468 27.09 13.57 -23.72
N VAL A 469 25.88 13.62 -23.14
CA VAL A 469 25.07 14.84 -23.00
C VAL A 469 25.67 15.82 -22.00
N ASP A 470 26.38 15.36 -20.98
CA ASP A 470 27.06 16.26 -20.05
C ASP A 470 28.39 16.81 -20.61
N GLY A 471 28.89 16.24 -21.71
CA GLY A 471 30.24 16.51 -22.22
C GLY A 471 31.34 15.99 -21.29
N GLU A 472 30.99 15.17 -20.31
CA GLU A 472 31.87 14.55 -19.33
C GLU A 472 32.26 13.14 -19.79
N TRP A 473 33.07 13.07 -20.86
CA TRP A 473 33.74 11.82 -21.22
C TRP A 473 35.16 11.81 -20.64
N ASP A 474 35.44 10.84 -19.76
CA ASP A 474 36.69 10.72 -19.01
C ASP A 474 37.93 10.32 -19.84
N GLY A 475 37.72 9.91 -21.09
CA GLY A 475 38.82 9.86 -22.04
C GLY A 475 39.20 11.30 -22.38
N GLY A 476 40.29 11.82 -21.82
CA GLY A 476 40.79 13.21 -21.89
C GLY A 476 40.94 13.88 -23.27
N TYR A 477 40.34 13.31 -24.32
CA TYR A 477 40.31 13.75 -25.70
C TYR A 477 39.26 14.83 -26.03
N GLN A 478 38.23 15.06 -25.20
CA GLN A 478 37.06 15.88 -25.59
C GLN A 478 37.01 17.30 -25.00
N VAL A 479 37.79 17.62 -23.96
CA VAL A 479 37.73 18.94 -23.29
C VAL A 479 38.02 20.09 -24.27
N ASN A 480 38.83 19.85 -25.31
CA ASN A 480 39.21 20.87 -26.30
C ASN A 480 38.24 21.01 -27.49
N LYS A 481 37.37 20.03 -27.77
CA LYS A 481 36.42 20.09 -28.92
C LYS A 481 35.11 20.80 -28.58
N PHE A 482 34.72 20.82 -27.30
CA PHE A 482 33.49 21.46 -26.84
C PHE A 482 33.70 22.81 -26.15
N SER A 483 34.93 23.12 -25.70
CA SER A 483 35.23 24.39 -25.03
C SER A 483 35.08 25.62 -25.94
N SER A 484 35.08 25.45 -27.27
CA SER A 484 34.95 26.53 -28.26
C SER A 484 33.55 26.71 -28.84
N LYS A 485 32.59 25.82 -28.55
CA LYS A 485 31.22 25.87 -29.09
C LYS A 485 30.29 26.63 -28.14
N ASN A 486 29.39 27.45 -28.69
CA ASN A 486 28.37 28.09 -27.86
C ASN A 486 27.31 27.07 -27.39
N HIS A 487 26.59 27.41 -26.31
CA HIS A 487 25.60 26.51 -25.69
C HIS A 487 24.50 26.02 -26.66
N LYS A 488 24.15 26.82 -27.68
CA LYS A 488 23.17 26.47 -28.71
C LYS A 488 23.69 25.37 -29.64
N GLN A 489 24.93 25.48 -30.12
CA GLN A 489 25.58 24.47 -30.97
C GLN A 489 25.75 23.13 -30.25
N ILE A 490 26.00 23.17 -28.94
CA ILE A 490 26.09 21.98 -28.08
C ILE A 490 24.72 21.30 -27.98
N LYS A 491 23.65 22.08 -27.74
CA LYS A 491 22.27 21.57 -27.68
C LYS A 491 21.82 20.97 -29.02
N ASP A 492 22.06 21.67 -30.13
CA ASP A 492 21.71 21.21 -31.48
C ASP A 492 22.46 19.91 -31.85
N TYR A 493 23.71 19.77 -31.38
CA TYR A 493 24.49 18.55 -31.53
C TYR A 493 23.91 17.40 -30.69
N MET A 494 23.58 17.65 -29.42
CA MET A 494 23.02 16.64 -28.51
C MET A 494 21.67 16.09 -28.98
N GLN A 495 20.81 16.94 -29.54
CA GLN A 495 19.52 16.53 -30.10
C GLN A 495 19.65 15.56 -31.29
N ARG A 496 20.79 15.58 -31.98
CA ARG A 496 21.06 14.74 -33.16
C ARG A 496 21.79 13.45 -32.82
N LEU A 497 22.14 13.23 -31.55
CA LEU A 497 22.78 11.99 -31.13
C LEU A 497 21.82 10.81 -31.33
N THR A 498 22.23 9.84 -32.13
CA THR A 498 21.45 8.62 -32.41
C THR A 498 20.90 7.95 -31.14
N PRO A 499 21.65 7.80 -30.03
CA PRO A 499 21.12 7.23 -28.80
C PRO A 499 20.00 8.07 -28.16
N VAL A 500 20.10 9.40 -28.22
CA VAL A 500 19.07 10.32 -27.69
C VAL A 500 17.77 10.18 -28.48
N VAL A 501 17.86 10.10 -29.81
CA VAL A 501 16.71 9.88 -30.69
C VAL A 501 16.04 8.53 -30.40
N ILE A 502 16.83 7.46 -30.29
CA ILE A 502 16.31 6.12 -29.96
C ILE A 502 15.61 6.10 -28.62
N MET A 503 16.22 6.69 -27.59
CA MET A 503 15.64 6.74 -26.25
C MET A 503 14.34 7.52 -26.21
N ARG A 504 14.28 8.67 -26.90
CA ARG A 504 13.06 9.45 -27.08
C ARG A 504 11.95 8.62 -27.71
N ASP A 505 12.26 7.98 -28.84
CA ASP A 505 11.27 7.25 -29.64
C ASP A 505 10.76 6.00 -28.91
N VAL A 506 11.63 5.27 -28.23
CA VAL A 506 11.23 4.11 -27.42
C VAL A 506 10.34 4.54 -26.27
N ILE A 507 10.68 5.62 -25.55
CA ILE A 507 9.84 6.09 -24.45
C ILE A 507 8.47 6.52 -24.99
N ALA A 508 8.42 7.27 -26.09
CA ALA A 508 7.17 7.71 -26.70
C ALA A 508 6.28 6.51 -27.10
N GLU A 509 6.86 5.51 -27.79
CA GLU A 509 6.14 4.29 -28.20
C GLU A 509 5.66 3.45 -27.02
N VAL A 510 6.54 3.20 -26.04
CA VAL A 510 6.18 2.35 -24.88
C VAL A 510 5.16 3.03 -23.98
N CYS A 511 5.14 4.37 -23.93
CA CYS A 511 4.18 5.13 -23.14
C CYS A 511 2.91 5.54 -23.92
N GLU A 512 2.83 5.23 -25.22
CA GLU A 512 1.69 5.62 -26.05
C GLU A 512 0.37 5.05 -25.51
N GLY A 513 -0.63 5.92 -25.38
CA GLY A 513 -1.96 5.57 -24.89
C GLY A 513 -2.06 5.22 -23.40
N LYS A 514 -0.95 5.23 -22.65
CA LYS A 514 -0.94 4.87 -21.23
C LYS A 514 -1.24 6.08 -20.34
N ASN A 515 -2.16 5.91 -19.40
CA ASN A 515 -2.55 6.93 -18.44
C ASN A 515 -2.13 6.54 -17.02
N VAL A 516 -2.16 7.50 -16.09
CA VAL A 516 -1.82 7.26 -14.68
C VAL A 516 -2.68 6.15 -14.07
N GLU A 517 -3.97 6.10 -14.39
CA GLU A 517 -4.91 5.10 -13.90
C GLU A 517 -4.53 3.65 -14.26
N ASP A 518 -3.77 3.43 -15.34
CA ASP A 518 -3.30 2.08 -15.71
C ASP A 518 -2.25 1.54 -14.73
N PHE A 519 -1.65 2.43 -13.94
CA PHE A 519 -0.64 2.14 -12.93
C PHE A 519 -1.19 2.22 -11.51
N LEU A 520 -2.50 2.42 -11.36
CA LEU A 520 -3.19 2.37 -10.09
C LEU A 520 -3.94 1.07 -9.96
N TRP A 521 -3.92 0.53 -8.76
CA TRP A 521 -4.81 -0.52 -8.36
C TRP A 521 -6.27 -0.04 -8.43
N LYS A 522 -7.11 -0.89 -9.01
CA LYS A 522 -8.54 -0.63 -9.18
C LYS A 522 -9.27 -1.07 -7.91
N ASN A 523 -10.31 -0.33 -7.52
CA ASN A 523 -11.19 -0.67 -6.39
C ASN A 523 -10.48 -0.83 -5.03
N VAL A 524 -9.48 0.01 -4.75
CA VAL A 524 -8.80 0.08 -3.45
C VAL A 524 -9.54 0.98 -2.49
#